data_AF-A0A3D0LV90-F1
#
_entry.id   AF-A0A3D0LV90-F1
#
_cell.length_a   1.000
_cell.length_b   1.000
_cell.length_c   1.000
_cell.angle_alpha   90.00
_cell.angle_beta   90.00
_cell.angle_gamma   90.00
#
_symmetry.space_group_name_H-M   'P 1'
#
loop_
_entity.id
_entity.type
_entity.pdbx_description
1 polymer ?
#
loop_
_entity_poly.entity_id
_entity_poly.type
_entity_poly.pdbx_seq_one_letter_code
_entity_poly.pdbx_strand_id
1 'polypeptide(L)' 'DIKRVRKTAFLPLKALRAYPELAALRILQRGNRLSITPVDPRDWIFIVQRLGG' A
#
# COMPACT_ATOMS: atom_id res chain seq x y z
N ASP A 1 -3.03 -20.59 -2.05
CA ASP A 1 -2.55 -20.67 -0.66
C ASP A 1 -1.65 -19.47 -0.38
N ILE A 2 -1.64 -18.94 0.84
CA ILE A 2 -0.76 -17.82 1.22
C ILE A 2 -0.04 -18.15 2.53
N LYS A 3 1.21 -17.71 2.66
CA LYS A 3 2.02 -17.88 3.87
C LYS A 3 2.31 -16.53 4.51
N ARG A 4 2.23 -16.47 5.83
CA ARG A 4 2.62 -15.29 6.60
C ARG A 4 4.12 -15.06 6.48
N VAL A 5 4.53 -13.85 6.09
CA VAL A 5 5.95 -13.44 6.04
C VAL A 5 6.35 -12.73 7.33
N ARG A 6 5.68 -11.61 7.67
CA ARG A 6 6.02 -10.78 8.84
C ARG A 6 4.80 -10.00 9.35
N LYS A 7 4.77 -9.65 10.63
CA LYS A 7 3.82 -8.70 11.21
C LYS A 7 4.44 -7.30 11.22
N THR A 8 3.74 -6.33 10.65
CA THR A 8 4.13 -4.91 10.62
C THR A 8 3.22 -4.07 11.52
N ALA A 9 3.61 -2.83 11.77
CA ALA A 9 2.74 -1.86 12.44
C ALA A 9 1.51 -1.53 11.56
N PHE A 10 0.41 -1.11 12.19
CA PHE A 10 -0.79 -0.72 11.47
C PHE A 10 -0.55 0.56 10.68
N LEU A 11 -0.77 0.49 9.36
CA LEU A 11 -0.62 1.62 8.45
C LEU A 11 -2.00 2.10 7.98
N PRO A 12 -2.51 3.25 8.47
CA PRO A 12 -3.82 3.74 8.07
C PRO A 12 -3.80 4.24 6.63
N LEU A 13 -4.88 4.01 5.88
CA LEU A 13 -5.02 4.50 4.49
C LEU A 13 -4.88 6.03 4.39
N LYS A 14 -5.27 6.78 5.43
CA LYS A 14 -5.09 8.23 5.47
C LYS A 14 -3.60 8.64 5.42
N ALA A 15 -2.71 7.88 6.06
CA ALA A 15 -1.28 8.14 6.00
C ALA A 15 -0.73 7.87 4.59
N LEU A 16 -1.18 6.81 3.93
CA LEU A 16 -0.81 6.52 2.53
C LEU A 16 -1.20 7.66 1.57
N ARG A 17 -2.39 8.26 1.76
CA ARG A 17 -2.86 9.38 0.93
C ARG A 17 -2.07 10.67 1.10
N ALA A 18 -1.24 10.79 2.12
CA ALA A 18 -0.39 11.97 2.31
C ALA A 18 0.83 11.98 1.35
N TYR A 19 1.14 10.85 0.73
CA TYR A 19 2.30 10.70 -0.17
C TYR A 19 1.87 10.80 -1.63
N PRO A 20 2.25 11.87 -2.36
CA PRO A 20 1.92 12.02 -3.77
C PRO A 20 2.51 10.92 -4.65
N GLU A 21 3.63 10.32 -4.25
CA GLU A 21 4.27 9.19 -4.94
C GLU A 21 3.34 7.97 -5.01
N LEU A 22 2.47 7.80 -4.02
CA LEU A 22 1.52 6.70 -3.94
C LEU A 22 0.16 7.02 -4.59
N ALA A 23 0.00 8.20 -5.21
CA ALA A 23 -1.27 8.60 -5.81
C ALA A 23 -1.75 7.63 -6.92
N ALA A 24 -0.83 6.91 -7.56
CA ALA A 24 -1.12 5.90 -8.56
C ALA A 24 -1.74 4.61 -8.00
N LEU A 25 -1.65 4.38 -6.68
CA LEU A 25 -2.19 3.17 -6.05
C LEU A 25 -3.70 3.03 -6.27
N ARG A 26 -4.10 1.89 -6.84
CA ARG A 26 -5.51 1.58 -7.10
C ARG A 26 -6.35 1.58 -5.82
N ILE A 27 -5.78 1.17 -4.70
CA ILE A 27 -6.45 1.14 -3.40
C ILE A 27 -6.84 2.54 -2.88
N LEU A 28 -6.16 3.60 -3.33
CA LEU A 28 -6.43 4.97 -2.90
C LEU A 28 -7.47 5.66 -3.77
N GLN A 29 -7.78 5.11 -4.95
CA GLN A 29 -8.76 5.64 -5.88
C GLN A 29 -10.16 5.61 -5.28
N ARG A 30 -10.90 6.72 -5.45
CA ARG A 30 -12.26 6.85 -4.92
C ARG A 30 -13.19 5.82 -5.57
N GLY A 31 -13.97 5.12 -4.76
CA GLY A 31 -14.92 4.11 -5.25
C GLY A 31 -14.28 2.80 -5.72
N ASN A 32 -12.98 2.56 -5.43
CA ASN A 32 -12.38 1.27 -5.70
C ASN A 32 -13.10 0.14 -4.94
N ARG A 33 -13.58 -0.87 -5.67
CA ARG A 33 -14.24 -2.08 -5.15
C ARG A 33 -13.41 -3.35 -5.35
N LEU A 34 -12.19 -3.21 -5.87
CA LEU A 34 -11.28 -4.33 -6.02
C LEU A 34 -10.66 -4.68 -4.67
N SER A 35 -10.85 -5.93 -4.24
CA SER A 35 -10.25 -6.49 -3.02
C SER A 35 -8.82 -7.00 -3.25
N ILE A 36 -8.41 -7.16 -4.52
CA ILE A 36 -7.05 -7.52 -4.92
C ILE A 36 -6.64 -6.52 -6.00
N THR A 37 -5.53 -5.82 -5.76
CA THR A 37 -5.00 -4.83 -6.70
C THR A 37 -3.51 -5.08 -6.92
N PRO A 38 -3.03 -5.05 -8.17
CA PRO A 38 -1.59 -5.05 -8.42
C PRO A 38 -0.97 -3.78 -7.81
N VAL A 39 0.28 -3.92 -7.34
CA VAL A 39 1.08 -2.82 -6.79
C VAL A 39 2.34 -2.72 -7.65
N ASP A 40 2.68 -1.51 -8.07
CA ASP A 40 3.92 -1.29 -8.82
C ASP A 40 5.14 -1.54 -7.90
N PRO A 41 6.22 -2.17 -8.39
CA PRO A 41 7.43 -2.36 -7.59
C PRO A 41 7.97 -1.07 -6.94
N ARG A 42 7.84 0.08 -7.62
CA ARG A 42 8.28 1.39 -7.11
C ARG A 42 7.47 1.81 -5.89
N ASP A 43 6.15 1.69 -5.98
CA ASP A 43 5.24 1.99 -4.86
C ASP A 43 5.50 1.04 -3.69
N TRP A 44 5.72 -0.24 -3.98
CA TRP A 44 6.03 -1.25 -2.96
C TRP A 44 7.31 -0.92 -2.19
N ILE A 45 8.40 -0.60 -2.91
CA ILE A 45 9.67 -0.23 -2.30
C ILE A 45 9.49 1.01 -1.40
N PHE A 46 8.75 2.01 -1.88
CA PHE A 46 8.47 3.21 -1.10
C PHE A 46 7.72 2.90 0.20
N ILE A 47 6.64 2.09 0.12
CA ILE A 47 5.86 1.68 1.30
C ILE A 47 6.75 0.93 2.29
N VAL A 48 7.54 -0.04 1.82
CA VAL A 48 8.40 -0.85 2.70
C VAL A 48 9.48 0.01 3.35
N GLN A 49 10.18 0.86 2.59
CA GLN A 49 11.28 1.67 3.14
C GLN A 49 10.80 2.76 4.12
N ARG A 50 9.63 3.36 3.87
CA ARG A 50 9.17 4.54 4.61
C ARG A 50 8.16 4.23 5.70
N LEU A 51 7.36 3.18 5.52
CA LEU A 51 6.18 2.86 6.35
C LEU A 51 6.18 1.42 6.88
N GLY A 52 6.93 0.52 6.23
CA GLY A 52 7.03 -0.90 6.56
C GLY A 52 8.28 -1.23 7.35
N GLY A 53 8.31 -0.78 8.61
CA GLY A 53 9.31 -1.20 9.59
C GLY A 53 9.36 -2.71 9.75
#